data_AF-A0A9E6XXJ4-F1
#
_entry.id   AF-A0A9E6XXJ4-F1
#
_cell.length_a   1.000
_cell.length_b   1.000
_cell.length_c   1.000
_cell.angle_alpha   90.00
_cell.angle_beta   90.00
_cell.angle_gamma   90.00
#
_symmetry.space_group_name_H-M   'P 1'
#
loop_
_entity.id
_entity.type
_entity.pdbx_description
1 polymer ?
#
loop_
_entity_poly.entity_id
_entity_poly.type
_entity_poly.pdbx_seq_one_letter_code
_entity_poly.pdbx_strand_id
1 'polypeptide(L)'
;MTLDSDDIDAIAQQVAARLTGRGLGLVTVEQLARELQVERSWVYARWRELGGFKLGDGRNAPIRFDLAAVRERLQRAHPAGPASVPAAASRRPRTPPGDVQMLSARGS
;
A
#
# COMPACT_ATOMS: atom_id res chain seq x y z
N MET A 1 -45.43 14.01 5.65
CA MET A 1 -44.65 13.32 6.70
C MET A 1 -43.54 14.27 7.09
N THR A 2 -43.59 14.81 8.30
CA THR A 2 -42.55 15.69 8.86
C THR A 2 -41.96 14.96 10.05
N LEU A 3 -40.66 14.68 10.01
CA LEU A 3 -39.95 14.16 11.18
C LEU A 3 -40.04 15.20 12.29
N ASP A 4 -40.45 14.76 13.47
CA ASP A 4 -40.39 15.60 14.66
C ASP A 4 -39.02 15.45 15.34
N SER A 5 -38.78 16.24 16.39
CA SER A 5 -37.49 16.25 17.09
C SER A 5 -37.20 14.93 17.81
N ASP A 6 -38.22 14.24 18.32
CA ASP A 6 -38.07 12.94 18.97
C ASP A 6 -37.65 11.86 17.96
N ASP A 7 -38.23 11.88 16.76
CA ASP A 7 -37.81 10.99 15.67
C ASP A 7 -36.33 11.21 15.27
N ILE A 8 -35.89 12.47 15.22
CA ILE A 8 -34.49 12.81 14.91
C ILE A 8 -33.55 12.29 16.00
N ASP A 9 -33.90 12.49 17.27
CA ASP A 9 -33.09 12.04 18.40
C ASP A 9 -33.03 10.50 18.48
N ALA A 10 -34.13 9.81 18.17
CA ALA A 10 -34.17 8.36 18.09
C ALA A 10 -33.21 7.84 17.00
N ILE A 11 -33.21 8.46 15.82
CA ILE A 11 -32.27 8.13 14.74
C ILE A 11 -30.83 8.41 15.18
N ALA A 12 -30.57 9.56 15.81
CA ALA A 12 -29.24 9.94 16.28
C ALA A 12 -28.67 8.93 17.29
N GLN A 13 -29.47 8.51 18.27
CA GLN A 13 -29.09 7.48 19.25
C GLN A 13 -28.84 6.13 18.59
N GLN A 14 -29.68 5.74 17.63
CA GLN A 14 -29.52 4.47 16.93
C GLN A 14 -28.25 4.46 16.04
N VAL A 15 -27.91 5.60 15.44
CA VAL A 15 -26.64 5.77 14.70
C VAL A 15 -25.46 5.71 15.67
N ALA A 16 -25.51 6.45 16.78
CA ALA A 16 -24.45 6.45 17.79
C ALA A 16 -24.20 5.03 18.34
N ALA A 17 -25.26 4.28 18.67
CA ALA A 17 -25.16 2.90 19.13
C ALA A 17 -24.50 1.97 18.09
N ARG A 18 -24.78 2.17 16.79
CA ARG A 18 -24.17 1.39 15.69
C ARG A 18 -22.70 1.75 15.43
N LEU A 19 -22.29 2.96 15.82
CA LEU A 19 -20.91 3.44 15.69
C LEU A 19 -20.08 3.10 16.94
N THR A 20 -20.72 3.03 18.12
CA THR A 20 -20.05 2.71 19.38
C THR A 20 -19.53 1.26 19.35
N GLY A 21 -18.23 1.06 19.57
CA GLY A 21 -17.60 -0.27 19.57
C GLY A 21 -17.06 -0.74 18.21
N ARG A 22 -17.45 -0.11 17.10
CA ARG A 22 -16.69 -0.19 15.85
C ARG A 22 -15.51 0.76 15.95
N GLY A 23 -14.42 0.29 16.57
CA GLY A 23 -13.13 0.98 16.42
C GLY A 23 -12.92 1.27 14.93
N LEU A 24 -12.58 2.51 14.58
CA LEU A 24 -12.53 3.02 13.20
C LEU A 24 -11.47 2.32 12.30
N GLY A 25 -10.96 1.15 12.69
CA GLY A 25 -9.92 0.43 11.98
C GLY A 25 -8.63 1.25 11.85
N LEU A 26 -8.42 2.22 12.76
CA LEU A 26 -7.33 3.16 12.64
C LEU A 26 -6.01 2.50 13.03
N VAL A 27 -5.13 2.36 12.05
CA VAL A 27 -3.80 1.78 12.21
C VAL A 27 -2.72 2.86 12.11
N THR A 28 -1.60 2.59 12.76
CA THR A 28 -0.36 3.37 12.67
C THR A 28 0.41 3.05 11.38
N VAL A 29 1.47 3.80 11.11
CA VAL A 29 2.41 3.52 10.02
C VAL A 29 3.04 2.13 10.18
N GLU A 30 3.49 1.79 11.38
CA GLU A 30 4.10 0.49 11.71
C GLU A 30 3.13 -0.66 11.45
N GLN A 31 1.89 -0.52 11.90
CA GLN A 31 0.85 -1.53 11.68
C GLN A 31 0.52 -1.64 10.20
N LEU A 32 0.36 -0.53 9.48
CA LEU A 32 0.04 -0.57 8.06
C LEU A 32 1.16 -1.19 7.22
N ALA A 33 2.43 -0.88 7.54
CA ALA A 33 3.58 -1.49 6.87
C ALA A 33 3.58 -3.01 7.03
N ARG A 34 3.26 -3.51 8.23
CA ARG A 34 3.13 -4.94 8.50
C ARG A 34 1.97 -5.58 7.74
N GLU A 35 0.81 -4.93 7.72
CA GLU A 35 -0.38 -5.41 7.02
C GLU A 35 -0.18 -5.50 5.50
N LEU A 36 0.55 -4.53 4.92
CA LEU A 36 0.85 -4.50 3.49
C LEU A 36 2.13 -5.24 3.11
N GLN A 37 2.89 -5.75 4.09
CA GLN A 37 4.23 -6.35 3.90
C GLN A 37 5.21 -5.46 3.13
N VAL A 38 5.15 -4.15 3.38
CA VAL A 38 6.05 -3.15 2.77
C VAL A 38 6.95 -2.54 3.83
N GLU A 39 7.99 -1.85 3.38
CA GLU A 39 8.90 -1.14 4.27
C GLU A 39 8.24 0.15 4.83
N ARG A 40 8.60 0.54 6.06
CA ARG A 40 7.99 1.71 6.72
C ARG A 40 8.27 3.01 5.98
N SER A 41 9.45 3.18 5.39
CA SER A 41 9.79 4.38 4.63
C SER A 41 8.86 4.58 3.42
N TRP A 42 8.42 3.48 2.79
CA TRP A 42 7.46 3.54 1.68
C TRP A 42 6.11 4.09 2.15
N VAL A 43 5.62 3.64 3.31
CA VAL A 43 4.36 4.15 3.90
C VAL A 43 4.51 5.63 4.26
N TYR A 44 5.66 6.03 4.83
CA TYR A 44 5.94 7.44 5.11
C TYR A 44 6.06 8.30 3.86
N ALA A 45 6.58 7.76 2.75
CA ALA A 45 6.67 8.50 1.49
C ALA A 45 5.27 8.72 0.89
N ARG A 46 4.37 7.75 1.01
CA ARG A 46 3.06 7.73 0.32
C ARG A 46 1.86 7.92 1.25
N TRP A 47 2.07 8.36 2.49
CA TRP A 47 1.00 8.36 3.49
C TRP A 47 -0.24 9.14 3.07
N ARG A 48 -0.08 10.24 2.32
CA ARG A 48 -1.20 11.04 1.78
C ARG A 48 -1.95 10.31 0.67
N GLU A 49 -1.24 9.62 -0.22
CA GLU A 49 -1.83 8.83 -1.31
C GLU A 49 -2.64 7.64 -0.77
N LEU A 50 -2.16 7.02 0.31
CA LEU A 50 -2.87 5.98 1.04
C LEU A 50 -4.08 6.54 1.82
N GLY A 51 -4.19 7.87 1.91
CA GLY A 51 -5.22 8.62 2.62
C GLY A 51 -5.10 8.49 4.14
N GLY A 52 -3.86 8.46 4.63
CA GLY A 52 -3.58 8.74 6.03
C GLY A 52 -3.83 10.20 6.36
N PHE A 53 -4.06 10.47 7.64
CA PHE A 53 -4.27 11.81 8.19
C PHE A 53 -3.48 12.00 9.47
N LYS A 54 -3.11 13.24 9.77
CA LYS A 54 -2.45 13.59 11.03
C LYS A 54 -3.48 13.69 12.15
N LEU A 55 -3.17 13.07 13.29
CA LEU A 55 -3.95 13.21 14.50
C LEU A 55 -3.38 14.38 15.33
N GLY A 56 -3.96 15.56 15.12
CA GLY A 56 -3.56 16.83 15.75
C GLY A 56 -2.73 17.75 14.83
N ASP A 57 -2.50 18.97 15.29
CA ASP A 57 -1.91 20.06 14.48
C ASP A 57 -0.38 20.17 14.57
N GLY A 58 0.25 19.30 15.37
CA GLY A 58 1.68 19.29 15.57
C GLY A 58 2.46 18.95 14.29
N ARG A 59 3.66 19.54 14.14
CA ARG A 59 4.59 19.20 13.06
C ARG A 59 4.89 17.69 13.02
N ASN A 60 5.01 17.09 14.20
CA ASN A 60 5.23 15.66 14.42
C ASN A 60 3.96 14.90 14.84
N ALA A 61 2.78 15.43 14.52
CA ALA A 61 1.53 14.74 14.82
C ALA A 61 1.51 13.33 14.18
N PRO A 62 1.10 12.30 14.93
CA PRO A 62 1.12 10.93 14.46
C PRO A 62 0.16 10.74 13.28
N ILE A 63 0.59 9.98 12.28
CA ILE A 63 -0.22 9.65 11.11
C ILE A 63 -1.04 8.41 11.42
N ARG A 64 -2.34 8.46 11.10
CA ARG A 64 -3.29 7.36 11.22
C ARG A 64 -3.91 7.03 9.87
N PHE A 65 -4.30 5.78 9.70
CA PHE A 65 -4.91 5.27 8.49
C PHE A 65 -6.13 4.44 8.84
N ASP A 66 -7.21 4.59 8.08
CA ASP A 66 -8.30 3.61 8.08
C ASP A 66 -7.89 2.42 7.19
N LEU A 67 -7.73 1.25 7.80
CA LEU A 67 -7.28 0.05 7.09
C LEU A 67 -8.24 -0.40 5.97
N ALA A 68 -9.55 -0.25 6.17
CA ALA A 68 -10.54 -0.63 5.16
C ALA A 68 -10.46 0.32 3.96
N ALA A 69 -10.36 1.62 4.22
CA ALA A 69 -10.22 2.64 3.17
C ALA A 69 -8.91 2.48 2.39
N VAL A 70 -7.79 2.13 3.05
CA VAL A 70 -6.53 1.86 2.35
C VAL A 70 -6.66 0.67 1.40
N ARG A 71 -7.26 -0.44 1.84
CA ARG A 71 -7.47 -1.63 1.00
C ARG A 71 -8.33 -1.32 -0.21
N GLU A 72 -9.42 -0.59 -0.03
CA GLU A 72 -10.30 -0.18 -1.13
C GLU A 72 -9.55 0.70 -2.16
N ARG A 73 -8.75 1.67 -1.69
CA ARG A 73 -7.95 2.53 -2.58
C ARG A 73 -6.94 1.73 -3.40
N LEU A 74 -6.25 0.78 -2.77
CA LEU A 74 -5.27 -0.08 -3.46
C LEU A 74 -5.95 -0.95 -4.52
N GLN A 75 -7.12 -1.53 -4.21
CA GLN A 75 -7.91 -2.29 -5.19
C GLN A 75 -8.36 -1.44 -6.38
N ARG A 76 -8.73 -0.18 -6.13
CA ARG A 76 -9.13 0.75 -7.21
C ARG A 76 -7.95 1.22 -8.05
N ALA A 77 -6.78 1.43 -7.44
CA ALA A 77 -5.57 1.85 -8.15
C ALA A 77 -5.02 0.75 -9.06
N HIS A 78 -5.26 -0.52 -8.72
CA HIS A 78 -4.91 -1.67 -9.52
C HIS A 78 -6.19 -2.45 -9.88
N PRO A 79 -7.02 -1.96 -10.83
CA PRO A 79 -8.08 -2.79 -11.37
C PRO A 79 -7.40 -4.05 -11.90
N ALA A 80 -7.83 -5.22 -11.44
CA ALA A 80 -7.18 -6.49 -11.73
C ALA A 80 -7.10 -6.75 -13.25
N GLY A 81 -6.05 -6.25 -13.88
CA GLY A 81 -5.46 -6.83 -15.08
C GLY A 81 -4.65 -8.04 -14.64
N PRO A 82 -4.54 -9.10 -15.48
CA PRO A 82 -3.81 -10.30 -15.12
C PRO A 82 -2.43 -9.91 -14.60
N ALA A 83 -2.11 -10.40 -13.40
CA ALA A 83 -0.86 -10.14 -12.72
C ALA A 83 0.28 -10.37 -13.70
N SER A 84 0.91 -9.29 -14.16
CA SER A 84 2.20 -9.36 -14.80
C SER A 84 3.18 -9.71 -13.70
N VAL A 85 3.26 -11.00 -13.39
CA VAL A 85 4.46 -11.58 -12.78
C VAL A 85 5.61 -11.08 -13.66
N PRO A 86 6.58 -10.32 -13.11
CA PRO A 86 7.75 -9.95 -13.90
C PRO A 86 8.37 -11.26 -14.37
N ALA A 87 8.25 -11.53 -15.67
CA ALA A 87 8.85 -12.68 -16.31
C ALA A 87 10.31 -12.67 -15.90
N ALA A 88 10.73 -13.77 -15.26
CA ALA A 88 12.06 -13.94 -14.69
C ALA A 88 13.14 -13.43 -15.65
N ALA A 89 13.68 -12.24 -15.36
CA ALA A 89 14.85 -11.72 -16.01
C ALA A 89 16.07 -12.46 -15.44
N SER A 90 16.31 -13.71 -15.86
CA SER A 90 17.63 -14.33 -15.81
C SER A 90 17.69 -15.66 -16.57
N ARG A 91 17.85 -15.59 -17.89
CA ARG A 91 18.70 -16.54 -18.63
C ARG A 91 19.53 -15.76 -19.64
N ARG A 92 20.63 -15.17 -19.16
CA ARG A 92 21.74 -14.78 -20.05
C ARG A 92 22.18 -16.03 -20.82
N PRO A 93 22.32 -15.97 -22.16
CA PRO A 93 22.97 -17.05 -22.90
C PRO A 93 24.40 -17.19 -22.40
N ARG A 94 24.79 -18.40 -22.00
CA ARG A 94 26.19 -18.74 -21.73
C ARG A 94 26.90 -18.78 -23.08
N THR A 95 27.74 -17.80 -23.36
CA THR A 95 28.74 -17.88 -24.43
C THR A 95 29.71 -19.03 -24.08
N PRO A 96 29.93 -20.02 -24.95
CA PRO A 96 30.96 -21.03 -24.73
C PRO A 96 32.36 -20.40 -24.87
N PRO A 97 33.36 -20.88 -24.11
CA PRO A 97 34.71 -20.34 -24.14
C PRO A 97 35.50 -20.88 -25.32
N GLY A 98 36.22 -19.97 -25.98
CA GLY A 98 37.54 -20.21 -26.56
C GLY A 98 37.62 -21.15 -27.75
N ASP A 99 37.60 -20.58 -28.95
CA ASP A 99 38.58 -20.97 -29.96
C ASP A 99 38.87 -19.77 -30.87
N VAL A 100 40.03 -19.81 -31.53
CA VAL A 100 40.60 -18.83 -32.47
C VAL A 100 41.06 -17.46 -31.92
N GLN A 101 42.29 -17.43 -31.39
CA GLN A 101 43.20 -16.33 -31.74
C GLN A 101 44.45 -16.89 -32.43
N MET A 102 44.57 -16.57 -33.72
CA MET A 102 45.75 -16.82 -34.53
C MET A 102 46.92 -16.00 -33.98
N LEU A 103 48.03 -16.64 -33.67
CA LEU A 103 49.32 -15.97 -33.58
C LEU A 103 50.33 -16.69 -34.48
N SER A 104 50.69 -15.99 -35.56
CA SER A 104 51.86 -16.30 -36.36
C SER A 104 53.11 -16.32 -35.49
N ALA A 105 53.95 -17.33 -35.65
CA ALA A 105 55.36 -17.26 -35.29
C ALA A 105 56.18 -17.71 -36.50
N ARG A 106 56.89 -16.75 -37.10
CA ARG A 106 57.98 -16.98 -38.05
C ARG A 106 59.20 -17.51 -37.28
N GLY A 107 59.92 -18.44 -37.90
CA GLY A 107 61.38 -18.53 -37.83
C GLY A 107 61.97 -19.65 -36.95
N SER A 108 62.51 -20.68 -37.60
CA SER A 108 63.96 -20.82 -37.84
C SER A 108 64.21 -21.94 -38.85
#